data_AF-A0A2D5XXP7-F1
#
_entry.id   AF-A0A2D5XXP7-F1
#
_cell.length_a   1.000
_cell.length_b   1.000
_cell.length_c   1.000
_cell.angle_alpha   90.00
_cell.angle_beta   90.00
_cell.angle_gamma   90.00
#
_symmetry.space_group_name_H-M   'P 1'
#
loop_
_entity.id
_entity.type
_entity.pdbx_description
1 polymer ?
#
loop_
_entity_poly.entity_id
_entity_poly.type
_entity_poly.pdbx_seq_one_letter_code
_entity_poly.pdbx_strand_id
1 'polypeptide(L)'
;MSLSKFADKNQDALYVVFRILVGLLFLQHGVMKLFGGFGGNAVELTSLMGVAGLVEFFGGLFIAFGLFTRLAAAIAAIQMIVAYAMAHLGNGLIPIMNGGELALLYFAALLAILAFGARRLSLDNMFFHRETF
;
A
#
# COMPACT_ATOMS: atom_id res chain seq x y z
N MET A 1 17.94 -25.35 -13.11
CA MET A 1 16.64 -24.72 -13.42
C MET A 1 16.89 -23.23 -13.64
N SER A 2 16.47 -22.64 -14.77
CA SER A 2 16.68 -21.20 -15.03
C SER A 2 15.83 -20.34 -14.09
N LEU A 3 16.33 -19.17 -13.70
CA LEU A 3 15.61 -18.20 -12.86
C LEU A 3 14.26 -17.80 -13.48
N SER A 4 14.21 -17.66 -14.82
CA SER A 4 12.97 -17.37 -15.56
C SER A 4 11.91 -18.46 -15.35
N LYS A 5 12.30 -19.74 -15.51
CA LYS A 5 11.40 -20.89 -15.31
C LYS A 5 10.87 -20.97 -13.87
N PHE A 6 11.65 -20.54 -12.88
CA PHE A 6 11.19 -20.45 -11.50
C PHE A 6 10.15 -19.33 -11.32
N ALA A 7 10.44 -18.13 -11.84
CA ALA A 7 9.55 -16.99 -11.75
C ALA A 7 8.21 -17.27 -12.42
N ASP A 8 8.22 -17.80 -13.65
CA ASP A 8 7.00 -18.11 -14.41
C ASP A 8 6.10 -19.11 -13.67
N LYS A 9 6.72 -20.14 -13.06
CA LYS A 9 6.00 -21.17 -12.29
C LYS A 9 5.39 -20.61 -11.00
N ASN A 10 6.01 -19.62 -10.38
CA ASN A 10 5.63 -19.12 -9.04
C ASN A 10 5.07 -17.70 -9.05
N GLN A 11 4.84 -17.08 -10.21
CA GLN A 11 4.46 -15.67 -10.36
C GLN A 11 3.28 -15.26 -9.48
N ASP A 12 2.24 -16.08 -9.40
CA ASP A 12 1.04 -15.79 -8.60
C ASP A 12 1.37 -15.80 -7.10
N ALA A 13 2.16 -16.77 -6.65
CA ALA A 13 2.54 -16.89 -5.24
C ALA A 13 3.44 -15.72 -4.83
N LEU A 14 4.42 -15.36 -5.68
CA LEU A 14 5.30 -14.22 -5.45
C LEU A 14 4.51 -12.90 -5.41
N TYR A 15 3.54 -12.74 -6.30
CA TYR A 15 2.66 -11.56 -6.28
C TYR A 15 1.81 -11.49 -5.01
N VAL A 16 1.25 -12.62 -4.55
CA VAL A 16 0.47 -12.62 -3.30
C VAL A 16 1.34 -12.24 -2.10
N VAL A 17 2.57 -12.76 -2.03
CA VAL A 17 3.53 -12.35 -0.98
C VAL A 17 3.81 -10.86 -1.07
N PHE A 18 4.08 -10.33 -2.27
CA PHE A 18 4.27 -8.90 -2.49
C PHE A 18 3.07 -8.07 -2.04
N ARG A 19 1.85 -8.42 -2.47
CA ARG A 19 0.60 -7.75 -2.10
C ARG A 19 0.40 -7.71 -0.58
N ILE A 20 0.59 -8.86 0.08
CA ILE A 20 0.46 -8.98 1.54
C ILE A 20 1.49 -8.10 2.26
N LEU A 21 2.76 -8.18 1.87
CA LEU A 21 3.82 -7.40 2.51
C LEU A 21 3.61 -5.90 2.33
N VAL A 22 3.30 -5.45 1.11
CA VAL A 22 3.02 -4.03 0.85
C VAL A 22 1.83 -3.56 1.69
N GLY A 23 0.73 -4.32 1.71
CA GLY A 23 -0.45 -3.97 2.51
C GLY A 23 -0.17 -3.91 4.02
N LEU A 24 0.56 -4.89 4.57
CA LEU A 24 0.89 -4.93 6.00
C LEU A 24 1.86 -3.82 6.41
N LEU A 25 2.88 -3.52 5.59
CA LEU A 25 3.81 -2.42 5.85
C LEU A 25 3.10 -1.06 5.74
N PHE A 26 2.20 -0.91 4.77
CA PHE A 26 1.38 0.30 4.65
C PHE A 26 0.45 0.48 5.86
N LEU A 27 -0.16 -0.61 6.33
CA LEU A 27 -0.99 -0.63 7.55
C LEU A 27 -0.22 -0.16 8.78
N GLN A 28 1.08 -0.48 8.90
CA GLN A 28 1.89 -0.03 10.04
C GLN A 28 1.96 1.49 10.14
N HIS A 29 2.05 2.21 9.01
CA HIS A 29 1.99 3.67 9.01
C HIS A 29 0.66 4.18 9.56
N GLY A 30 -0.45 3.53 9.20
CA GLY A 30 -1.76 3.82 9.75
C GLY A 30 -1.84 3.53 11.25
N VAL A 31 -1.28 2.41 11.71
CA VAL A 31 -1.24 2.07 13.15
C VAL A 31 -0.44 3.11 13.95
N MET A 32 0.69 3.57 13.42
CA MET A 32 1.46 4.65 14.05
C MET A 32 0.62 5.91 14.20
N LYS A 33 -0.09 6.34 13.15
CA LYS A 33 -0.88 7.58 13.15
C LYS A 33 -2.16 7.49 13.97
N LEU A 34 -2.86 6.36 13.94
CA LEU A 34 -4.16 6.21 14.61
C LEU A 34 -4.05 5.79 16.07
N PHE A 35 -3.03 4.99 16.41
CA PHE A 35 -2.95 4.34 17.72
C PHE A 35 -1.63 4.62 18.45
N GLY A 36 -0.69 5.35 17.85
CA GLY A 36 0.64 5.55 18.44
C GLY A 36 1.44 4.25 18.57
N GLY A 37 1.12 3.23 17.77
CA GLY A 37 1.84 1.96 17.78
C GLY A 37 3.25 2.10 17.18
N PHE A 38 4.08 1.08 17.38
CA PHE A 38 5.41 0.94 16.77
C PHE A 38 6.35 2.15 16.98
N GLY A 39 6.21 2.87 18.11
CA GLY A 39 7.04 4.03 18.44
C GLY A 39 6.59 5.35 17.79
N GLY A 40 5.41 5.38 17.14
CA GLY A 40 4.77 6.60 16.67
C GLY A 40 3.92 7.28 17.76
N ASN A 41 3.38 8.46 17.44
CA ASN A 41 2.39 9.14 18.28
C ASN A 41 1.05 9.18 17.54
N ALA A 42 -0.02 8.88 18.27
CA ALA A 42 -1.37 9.04 17.74
C ALA A 42 -1.62 10.53 17.43
N VAL A 43 -2.24 10.81 16.28
CA VAL A 43 -2.62 12.16 15.86
C VAL A 43 -4.13 12.33 15.94
N GLU A 44 -4.59 13.58 15.94
CA GLU A 44 -6.03 13.85 15.87
C GLU A 44 -6.63 13.29 14.59
N LEU A 45 -7.74 12.56 14.69
CA LEU A 45 -8.41 11.93 13.55
C LEU A 45 -8.88 12.95 12.50
N THR A 46 -9.28 14.14 12.95
CA THR A 46 -9.73 15.24 12.09
C THR A 46 -8.59 16.00 11.42
N SER A 47 -7.34 15.73 11.80
CA SER A 47 -6.17 16.32 11.15
C SER A 47 -5.90 15.65 9.79
N LEU A 48 -5.16 16.32 8.92
CA LEU A 48 -4.73 15.75 7.64
C LEU A 48 -3.95 14.43 7.83
N MET A 49 -3.13 14.33 8.88
CA MET A 49 -2.41 13.10 9.22
C MET A 49 -3.32 12.01 9.78
N GLY A 50 -4.39 12.38 10.50
CA GLY A 50 -5.41 11.43 10.94
C GLY A 50 -6.15 10.80 9.75
N VAL A 51 -6.54 11.62 8.78
CA VAL A 51 -7.18 11.16 7.54
C VAL A 51 -6.21 10.27 6.73
N ALA A 52 -4.94 10.64 6.60
CA ALA A 52 -3.92 9.80 5.99
C ALA A 52 -3.77 8.46 6.74
N GLY A 53 -3.77 8.48 8.07
CA GLY A 53 -3.71 7.28 8.90
C GLY A 53 -4.88 6.32 8.68
N LEU A 54 -6.10 6.85 8.48
CA LEU A 54 -7.28 6.03 8.13
C LEU A 54 -7.10 5.33 6.78
N VAL A 55 -6.63 6.07 5.76
CA VAL A 55 -6.37 5.51 4.43
C VAL A 55 -5.27 4.44 4.50
N GLU A 56 -4.20 4.69 5.24
CA GLU A 56 -3.10 3.74 5.41
C GLU A 56 -3.52 2.47 6.13
N PHE A 57 -4.26 2.61 7.23
CA PHE A 57 -4.70 1.49 8.04
C PHE A 57 -5.67 0.60 7.27
N PHE A 58 -6.78 1.17 6.79
CA PHE A 58 -7.82 0.40 6.09
C PHE A 58 -7.37 -0.01 4.69
N GLY A 59 -6.69 0.87 3.97
CA GLY A 59 -6.13 0.56 2.65
C GLY A 59 -5.11 -0.58 2.72
N GLY A 60 -4.21 -0.54 3.71
CA GLY A 60 -3.25 -1.61 3.95
C GLY A 60 -3.93 -2.95 4.29
N LEU A 61 -4.96 -2.92 5.14
CA LEU A 61 -5.76 -4.10 5.48
C LEU A 61 -6.45 -4.71 4.25
N PHE A 62 -7.14 -3.88 3.48
CA PHE A 62 -7.88 -4.27 2.28
C PHE A 62 -6.95 -4.84 1.21
N ILE A 63 -5.80 -4.19 0.98
CA ILE A 63 -4.77 -4.69 0.05
C ILE A 63 -4.20 -6.03 0.52
N ALA A 64 -3.82 -6.15 1.80
CA ALA A 64 -3.20 -7.36 2.32
C ALA A 64 -4.13 -8.56 2.18
N PHE A 65 -5.41 -8.41 2.55
CA PHE A 65 -6.40 -9.48 2.49
C PHE A 65 -7.09 -9.63 1.13
N GLY A 66 -6.79 -8.76 0.17
CA GLY A 66 -7.37 -8.83 -1.17
C GLY A 66 -8.86 -8.49 -1.20
N LEU A 67 -9.31 -7.53 -0.39
CA LEU A 67 -10.67 -7.01 -0.37
C LEU A 67 -10.69 -5.64 -1.05
N PHE A 68 -11.51 -5.42 -2.09
CA PHE A 68 -11.57 -4.16 -2.85
C PHE A 68 -10.18 -3.63 -3.27
N THR A 69 -9.28 -4.55 -3.65
CA THR A 69 -7.83 -4.30 -3.76
C THR A 69 -7.51 -3.13 -4.67
N ARG A 70 -8.13 -3.05 -5.85
CA ARG A 70 -7.90 -1.96 -6.81
C ARG A 70 -8.33 -0.61 -6.27
N LEU A 71 -9.52 -0.54 -5.66
CA LEU A 71 -10.02 0.71 -5.10
C LEU A 71 -9.12 1.19 -3.95
N ALA A 72 -8.76 0.29 -3.04
CA ALA A 72 -7.84 0.59 -1.94
C ALA A 72 -6.46 1.05 -2.45
N ALA A 73 -5.91 0.35 -3.45
CA ALA A 73 -4.62 0.69 -4.05
C ALA A 73 -4.65 2.04 -4.79
N ALA A 74 -5.73 2.37 -5.50
CA ALA A 74 -5.88 3.65 -6.18
C ALA A 74 -5.90 4.82 -5.19
N ILE A 75 -6.71 4.72 -4.13
CA ILE A 75 -6.81 5.76 -3.09
C ILE A 75 -5.46 5.91 -2.38
N ALA A 76 -4.84 4.81 -1.98
CA ALA A 76 -3.53 4.82 -1.32
C ALA A 76 -2.43 5.39 -2.22
N ALA A 77 -2.43 5.09 -3.53
CA ALA A 77 -1.47 5.64 -4.48
C ALA A 77 -1.62 7.16 -4.60
N ILE A 78 -2.86 7.66 -4.70
CA ILE A 78 -3.14 9.10 -4.70
C ILE A 78 -2.63 9.73 -3.40
N GLN A 79 -2.88 9.10 -2.25
CA GLN A 79 -2.36 9.59 -0.97
C GLN A 79 -0.84 9.71 -0.97
N MET A 80 -0.12 8.71 -1.50
CA MET A 80 1.36 8.73 -1.54
C MET A 80 1.93 9.83 -2.44
N ILE A 81 1.35 10.06 -3.62
CA ILE A 81 1.84 11.13 -4.49
C ILE A 81 1.54 12.52 -3.91
N VAL A 82 0.39 12.69 -3.24
CA VAL A 82 0.05 13.93 -2.52
C VAL A 82 0.99 14.13 -1.33
N ALA A 83 1.26 13.07 -0.55
CA ALA A 83 2.20 13.14 0.56
C ALA A 83 3.61 13.52 0.10
N TYR A 84 4.09 12.95 -1.02
CA TYR A 84 5.35 13.33 -1.63
C TYR A 84 5.38 14.82 -2.01
N ALA A 85 4.36 15.29 -2.72
CA ALA A 85 4.27 16.68 -3.16
C ALA A 85 4.24 17.67 -1.98
N MET A 86 3.48 17.35 -0.92
CA MET A 86 3.28 18.25 0.22
C MET A 86 4.43 18.22 1.23
N ALA A 87 4.98 17.04 1.53
CA ALA A 87 5.93 16.88 2.64
C ALA A 87 7.40 16.79 2.19
N HIS A 88 7.67 16.47 0.92
CA HIS A 88 9.02 16.11 0.47
C HIS A 88 9.53 16.98 -0.68
N LEU A 89 8.68 17.34 -1.64
CA LEU A 89 9.13 18.05 -2.85
C LEU A 89 9.79 19.41 -2.56
N GLY A 90 9.33 20.12 -1.53
CA GLY A 90 9.92 21.40 -1.11
C GLY A 90 11.32 21.28 -0.49
N ASN A 91 11.72 20.10 -0.04
CA ASN A 91 13.01 19.85 0.63
C ASN A 91 14.13 19.42 -0.35
N GLY A 92 13.86 19.43 -1.65
CA GLY A 92 14.82 19.09 -2.71
C GLY A 92 14.25 18.10 -3.72
N LEU A 93 14.92 17.95 -4.85
CA LEU A 93 14.45 17.12 -5.96
C LEU A 93 14.88 15.65 -5.87
N ILE A 94 15.88 15.34 -5.05
CA ILE A 94 16.44 13.98 -4.92
C ILE A 94 15.71 13.26 -3.78
N PRO A 95 14.92 12.18 -4.06
CA PRO A 95 14.03 11.57 -3.06
C PRO A 95 14.71 11.02 -1.81
N ILE A 96 15.91 10.44 -1.96
CA ILE A 96 16.70 9.95 -0.81
C ILE A 96 17.15 11.12 0.10
N MET A 97 17.38 12.31 -0.46
CA MET A 97 17.82 13.49 0.31
C MET A 97 16.64 14.22 0.96
N ASN A 98 15.47 14.21 0.33
CA ASN A 98 14.27 14.90 0.83
C ASN A 98 13.37 14.00 1.71
N GLY A 99 13.74 12.73 1.91
CA GLY A 99 13.02 11.73 2.69
C GLY A 99 11.77 11.14 2.01
N GLY A 100 11.51 11.49 0.76
CA GLY A 100 10.30 11.11 0.02
C GLY A 100 10.42 9.82 -0.79
N GLU A 101 11.57 9.15 -0.74
CA GLU A 101 11.79 7.89 -1.46
C GLU A 101 10.76 6.81 -1.12
N LEU A 102 10.37 6.71 0.15
CA LEU A 102 9.43 5.68 0.61
C LEU A 102 8.01 5.97 0.09
N ALA A 103 7.61 7.24 0.05
CA ALA A 103 6.34 7.65 -0.54
C ALA A 103 6.27 7.28 -2.04
N LEU A 104 7.35 7.52 -2.79
CA LEU A 104 7.42 7.12 -4.20
C LEU A 104 7.48 5.60 -4.39
N LEU A 105 8.16 4.88 -3.50
CA LEU A 105 8.23 3.42 -3.56
C LEU A 105 6.86 2.79 -3.30
N TYR A 106 6.13 3.26 -2.28
CA TYR A 106 4.75 2.83 -2.06
C TYR A 106 3.86 3.21 -3.24
N PHE A 107 3.98 4.43 -3.78
CA PHE A 107 3.23 4.83 -4.96
C PHE A 107 3.42 3.84 -6.13
N ALA A 108 4.67 3.49 -6.46
CA ALA A 108 4.98 2.53 -7.51
C ALA A 108 4.44 1.13 -7.20
N ALA A 109 4.60 0.65 -5.96
CA ALA A 109 4.08 -0.65 -5.54
C ALA A 109 2.55 -0.71 -5.62
N LEU A 110 1.86 0.34 -5.19
CA LEU A 110 0.41 0.45 -5.22
C LEU A 110 -0.12 0.55 -6.65
N LEU A 111 0.60 1.20 -7.58
CA LEU A 111 0.26 1.17 -9.00
C LEU A 111 0.38 -0.24 -9.59
N ALA A 112 1.40 -1.01 -9.20
CA ALA A 112 1.50 -2.42 -9.59
C ALA A 112 0.31 -3.22 -9.05
N ILE A 113 -0.03 -3.05 -7.77
CA ILE A 113 -1.18 -3.72 -7.14
C ILE A 113 -2.50 -3.31 -7.82
N LEU A 114 -2.66 -2.04 -8.16
CA LEU A 114 -3.81 -1.52 -8.90
C LEU A 114 -3.93 -2.18 -10.28
N ALA A 115 -2.82 -2.36 -11.00
CA ALA A 115 -2.83 -2.98 -12.32
C ALA A 115 -3.14 -4.49 -12.24
N PHE A 116 -2.49 -5.21 -11.34
CA PHE A 116 -2.59 -6.66 -11.21
C PHE A 116 -3.81 -7.14 -10.40
N GLY A 117 -4.40 -6.28 -9.58
CA GLY A 117 -5.59 -6.58 -8.79
C GLY A 117 -5.34 -7.52 -7.61
N ALA A 118 -6.41 -8.13 -7.11
CA ALA A 118 -6.36 -9.00 -5.93
C ALA A 118 -5.64 -10.34 -6.21
N ARG A 119 -5.88 -10.97 -7.37
CA ARG A 119 -5.44 -12.34 -7.71
C ARG A 119 -5.84 -13.39 -6.64
N ARG A 120 -5.02 -14.43 -6.44
CA ARG A 120 -5.26 -15.55 -5.52
C ARG A 120 -5.27 -15.10 -4.05
N LEU A 121 -5.81 -15.94 -3.17
CA LEU A 121 -5.88 -15.70 -1.72
C LEU A 121 -6.44 -14.31 -1.39
N SER A 122 -7.56 -13.97 -2.03
CA SER A 122 -8.27 -12.71 -1.86
C SER A 122 -9.65 -12.95 -1.26
N LEU A 123 -10.03 -12.10 -0.31
CA LEU A 123 -11.37 -12.14 0.27
C LEU A 123 -12.45 -11.77 -0.76
N ASP A 124 -12.14 -10.95 -1.77
CA ASP A 124 -13.06 -10.67 -2.88
C ASP A 124 -13.50 -11.97 -3.57
N ASN A 125 -12.56 -12.85 -3.91
CA ASN A 125 -12.91 -14.14 -4.53
C ASN A 125 -13.64 -15.07 -3.56
N MET A 126 -13.35 -15.00 -2.25
CA MET A 126 -14.02 -15.83 -1.25
C MET A 126 -15.48 -15.42 -1.03
N PHE A 127 -15.77 -14.12 -1.02
CA PHE A 127 -17.12 -13.60 -0.74
C PHE A 127 -17.94 -13.33 -2.00
N PHE A 128 -17.31 -12.83 -3.07
CA PHE A 128 -17.99 -12.39 -4.29
C PHE A 128 -17.74 -13.31 -5.49
N HIS A 129 -16.88 -14.34 -5.35
CA HIS A 129 -16.52 -15.28 -6.42
C HIS A 129 -15.89 -14.62 -7.66
N ARG A 130 -15.51 -13.35 -7.57
CA ARG A 130 -14.84 -12.55 -8.59
C ARG A 130 -14.17 -11.35 -7.95
N GLU A 131 -13.23 -10.74 -8.68
CA GLU A 131 -12.74 -9.41 -8.31
C GLU A 131 -13.84 -8.37 -8.61
N THR A 132 -14.08 -7.48 -7.64
CA THR A 132 -15.21 -6.54 -7.69
C THR A 132 -14.94 -5.26 -8.48
N PHE A 133 -13.67 -4.94 -8.74
CA PHE A 133 -13.19 -3.73 -9.42
C PHE A 133 -12.11 -4.05 -10.43
#